data_AF-A0A522UA41-F1
#
_entry.id   AF-A0A522UA41-F1
#
_cell.length_a   1.000
_cell.length_b   1.000
_cell.length_c   1.000
_cell.angle_alpha   90.00
_cell.angle_beta   90.00
_cell.angle_gamma   90.00
#
_symmetry.space_group_name_H-M   'P 1'
#
loop_
_entity.id
_entity.type
_entity.pdbx_description
1 polymer ?
#
loop_
_entity_poly.entity_id
_entity_poly.type
_entity_poly.pdbx_seq_one_letter_code
_entity_poly.pdbx_strand_id
1 'polypeptide(L)'
;MLKDVKETAAWERSTGEFSVIEVPAVIVSIETFVSLQKDAETILGFNGASVLLYETGKKAGVRWINRFSKEWGLKDKKFIKAVQNFYAELGWGKFSVEEDNKNGLVVRVENSFIARGYGNSEVVVCHFLRGYNAGLAEVLKGNEIDAEEVKCAAKGDDYCEFVMKRVD
;
A
#
# COMPACT_ATOMS: atom_id res chain seq x y z
N MET A 1 -12.43 20.53 0.07
CA MET A 1 -12.46 19.53 1.15
C MET A 1 -11.95 18.23 0.58
N LEU A 2 -11.28 17.41 1.39
CA LEU A 2 -10.96 16.05 0.95
C LEU A 2 -12.28 15.34 0.73
N LYS A 3 -12.51 14.81 -0.47
CA LYS A 3 -13.68 14.00 -0.76
C LYS A 3 -13.43 12.59 -0.24
N ASP A 4 -14.40 12.02 0.45
CA ASP A 4 -14.33 10.62 0.89
C ASP A 4 -14.24 9.69 -0.35
N VAL A 5 -13.76 8.46 -0.17
CA VAL A 5 -13.74 7.43 -1.23
C VAL A 5 -15.14 7.28 -1.84
N LYS A 6 -16.19 7.32 -1.02
CA LYS A 6 -17.59 7.22 -1.48
C LYS A 6 -17.99 8.35 -2.43
N GLU A 7 -17.38 9.52 -2.30
CA GLU A 7 -17.65 10.69 -3.14
C GLU A 7 -16.78 10.74 -4.41
N THR A 8 -15.73 9.90 -4.47
CA THR A 8 -14.80 9.81 -5.60
C THR A 8 -14.89 8.50 -6.37
N ALA A 9 -15.66 7.55 -5.85
CA ALA A 9 -16.00 6.30 -6.50
C ALA A 9 -17.19 6.51 -7.46
N ALA A 10 -17.06 6.05 -8.70
CA ALA A 10 -18.10 6.12 -9.71
C ALA A 10 -18.35 4.74 -10.35
N TRP A 11 -19.62 4.40 -10.51
CA TRP A 11 -20.08 3.17 -11.15
C TRP A 11 -20.87 3.53 -12.41
N GLU A 12 -20.35 3.19 -13.58
CA GLU A 12 -21.08 3.27 -14.84
C GLU A 12 -21.63 1.88 -15.19
N ARG A 13 -22.85 1.59 -14.72
CA ARG A 13 -23.44 0.25 -14.83
C ARG A 13 -23.79 -0.13 -16.26
N SER A 14 -24.03 0.86 -17.14
CA SER A 14 -24.37 0.58 -18.53
C SER A 14 -23.18 0.02 -19.32
N THR A 15 -21.95 0.42 -18.96
CA THR A 15 -20.70 -0.06 -19.57
C THR A 15 -19.95 -1.07 -18.69
N GLY A 16 -20.35 -1.24 -17.43
CA GLY A 16 -19.71 -2.16 -16.48
C GLY A 16 -18.42 -1.61 -15.88
N GLU A 17 -18.23 -0.30 -15.89
CA GLU A 17 -17.00 0.35 -15.47
C GLU A 17 -17.10 0.85 -14.01
N PHE A 18 -15.98 0.72 -13.30
CA PHE A 18 -15.81 1.27 -11.96
C PHE A 18 -14.54 2.12 -11.94
N SER A 19 -14.59 3.26 -11.25
CA SER A 19 -13.41 4.11 -11.07
C SER A 19 -13.37 4.70 -9.66
N VAL A 20 -12.16 5.04 -9.22
CA VAL A 20 -11.91 5.80 -7.99
C VAL A 20 -10.96 6.94 -8.33
N ILE A 21 -11.38 8.18 -8.05
CA ILE A 21 -10.63 9.40 -8.43
C ILE A 21 -10.38 9.43 -9.96
N GLU A 22 -11.43 9.05 -10.70
CA GLU A 22 -11.45 8.95 -12.17
C GLU A 22 -10.45 7.93 -12.75
N VAL A 23 -9.79 7.13 -11.90
CA VAL A 23 -8.91 6.05 -12.35
C VAL A 23 -9.72 4.77 -12.43
N PRO A 24 -9.77 4.10 -13.61
CA PRO A 24 -10.42 2.80 -13.73
C PRO A 24 -9.88 1.80 -12.71
N ALA A 25 -10.79 1.12 -12.04
CA ALA A 25 -10.48 0.22 -10.95
C ALA A 25 -11.41 -0.98 -10.97
N VAL A 26 -11.07 -1.99 -10.18
CA VAL A 26 -11.91 -3.15 -9.92
C VAL A 26 -11.87 -3.46 -8.43
N ILE A 27 -12.98 -3.96 -7.89
CA ILE A 27 -13.05 -4.45 -6.52
C ILE A 27 -12.76 -5.95 -6.56
N VAL A 28 -11.73 -6.39 -5.84
CA VAL A 28 -11.38 -7.81 -5.64
C VAL A 28 -11.44 -8.14 -4.16
N SER A 29 -11.80 -9.39 -3.82
CA SER A 29 -11.82 -9.81 -2.43
C SER A 29 -10.40 -9.96 -1.87
N ILE A 30 -10.26 -9.85 -0.54
CA ILE A 30 -9.00 -10.10 0.16
C ILE A 30 -8.50 -11.52 -0.13
N GLU A 31 -9.40 -12.50 -0.13
CA GLU A 31 -9.09 -13.90 -0.46
C GLU A 31 -8.51 -14.03 -1.87
N THR A 32 -9.15 -13.43 -2.89
CA THR A 32 -8.63 -13.46 -4.26
C THR A 32 -7.25 -12.84 -4.35
N PHE A 33 -7.02 -11.67 -3.72
CA PHE A 33 -5.71 -11.03 -3.76
C PHE A 33 -4.63 -11.90 -3.10
N VAL A 34 -4.93 -12.48 -1.94
CA VAL A 34 -3.97 -13.32 -1.21
C VAL A 34 -3.72 -14.65 -1.93
N SER A 35 -4.74 -15.24 -2.56
CA SER A 35 -4.56 -16.44 -3.39
C SER A 35 -3.62 -16.17 -4.55
N LEU A 36 -3.73 -15.00 -5.22
CA LEU A 36 -2.76 -14.61 -6.25
C LEU A 36 -1.33 -14.55 -5.72
N GLN A 37 -1.13 -14.03 -4.51
CA GLN A 37 0.18 -14.03 -3.87
C GLN A 37 0.67 -15.44 -3.56
N LYS A 38 -0.16 -16.31 -2.95
CA LYS A 38 0.20 -17.69 -2.61
C LYS A 38 0.48 -18.55 -3.84
N ASP A 39 -0.27 -18.35 -4.92
CA ASP A 39 -0.04 -19.01 -6.20
C ASP A 39 1.29 -18.54 -6.81
N ALA A 40 1.59 -17.23 -6.74
CA ALA A 40 2.89 -16.71 -7.17
C ALA A 40 4.04 -17.29 -6.33
N GLU A 41 3.88 -17.42 -5.01
CA GLU A 41 4.86 -18.06 -4.13
C GLU A 41 5.08 -19.54 -4.49
N THR A 42 4.03 -20.24 -4.91
CA THR A 42 4.10 -21.63 -5.37
C THR A 42 4.83 -21.77 -6.70
N ILE A 43 4.58 -20.86 -7.65
CA ILE A 43 5.12 -20.93 -9.01
C ILE A 43 6.56 -20.41 -9.09
N LEU A 44 6.84 -19.30 -8.41
CA LEU A 44 8.11 -18.55 -8.52
C LEU A 44 9.05 -18.79 -7.33
N GLY A 45 8.58 -19.50 -6.31
CA GLY A 45 9.18 -19.52 -4.98
C GLY A 45 8.93 -18.22 -4.22
N PHE A 46 9.06 -18.30 -2.88
CA PHE A 46 8.78 -17.17 -1.98
C PHE A 46 9.54 -15.89 -2.34
N ASN A 47 10.85 -15.99 -2.59
CA ASN A 47 11.66 -14.83 -2.93
C ASN A 47 11.28 -14.22 -4.29
N GLY A 48 10.97 -15.05 -5.29
CA GLY A 48 10.53 -14.58 -6.61
C GLY A 48 9.20 -13.83 -6.55
N ALA A 49 8.23 -14.39 -5.82
CA ALA A 49 6.95 -13.74 -5.57
C ALA A 49 7.08 -12.43 -4.78
N SER A 50 7.95 -12.41 -3.76
CA SER A 50 8.28 -11.21 -2.98
C SER A 50 8.80 -10.08 -3.87
N VAL A 51 9.72 -10.37 -4.80
CA VAL A 51 10.23 -9.37 -5.77
C VAL A 51 9.11 -8.90 -6.69
N LEU A 52 8.34 -9.82 -7.28
CA LEU A 52 7.23 -9.49 -8.19
C LEU A 52 6.21 -8.55 -7.53
N LEU A 53 5.76 -8.89 -6.32
CA LEU A 53 4.76 -8.12 -5.58
C LEU A 53 5.31 -6.78 -5.11
N TYR A 54 6.56 -6.75 -4.66
CA TYR A 54 7.24 -5.52 -4.27
C TYR A 54 7.35 -4.54 -5.44
N GLU A 55 7.88 -4.98 -6.59
CA GLU A 55 8.03 -4.14 -7.78
C GLU A 55 6.69 -3.62 -8.30
N THR A 56 5.66 -4.48 -8.27
CA THR A 56 4.30 -4.11 -8.65
C THR A 56 3.74 -3.06 -7.69
N GLY A 57 3.92 -3.27 -6.39
CA GLY A 57 3.53 -2.33 -5.34
C GLY A 57 4.23 -0.98 -5.49
N LYS A 58 5.56 -0.96 -5.70
CA LYS A 58 6.36 0.26 -5.82
C LYS A 58 5.90 1.14 -6.99
N LYS A 59 5.70 0.53 -8.17
CA LYS A 59 5.13 1.22 -9.34
C LYS A 59 3.71 1.74 -9.08
N ALA A 60 2.89 1.00 -8.34
CA ALA A 60 1.55 1.46 -7.97
C ALA A 60 1.59 2.65 -7.00
N GLY A 61 2.46 2.59 -5.98
CA GLY A 61 2.64 3.66 -5.00
C GLY A 61 3.05 4.98 -5.65
N VAL A 62 4.05 4.96 -6.53
CA VAL A 62 4.48 6.15 -7.29
C VAL A 62 3.33 6.74 -8.11
N ARG A 63 2.59 5.90 -8.83
CA ARG A 63 1.50 6.33 -9.70
C ARG A 63 0.37 7.01 -8.93
N TRP A 64 -0.10 6.38 -7.86
CA TRP A 64 -1.24 6.85 -7.08
C TRP A 64 -0.91 8.11 -6.28
N ILE A 65 0.28 8.18 -5.69
CA ILE A 65 0.68 9.34 -4.89
C ILE A 65 0.87 10.58 -5.78
N ASN A 66 1.42 10.43 -6.98
CA ASN A 66 1.44 11.51 -7.97
C ASN A 66 0.04 11.98 -8.37
N ARG A 67 -0.90 11.03 -8.59
CA ARG A 67 -2.31 11.37 -8.87
C ARG A 67 -2.94 12.14 -7.72
N PHE A 68 -2.81 11.66 -6.48
CA PHE A 68 -3.36 12.34 -5.30
C PHE A 68 -2.76 13.73 -5.10
N SER A 69 -1.44 13.87 -5.30
CA SER A 69 -0.78 15.16 -5.17
C SER A 69 -1.33 16.17 -6.18
N LYS A 70 -1.70 15.73 -7.38
CA LYS A 70 -2.31 16.57 -8.42
C LYS A 70 -3.77 16.90 -8.11
N GLU A 71 -4.58 15.90 -7.77
CA GLU A 71 -6.03 16.05 -7.62
C GLU A 71 -6.45 16.73 -6.31
N TRP A 72 -5.74 16.48 -5.21
CA TRP A 72 -6.17 16.97 -3.90
C TRP A 72 -5.62 18.35 -3.57
N GLY A 73 -4.54 18.78 -4.24
CA GLY A 73 -3.89 20.07 -3.98
C GLY A 73 -3.41 20.24 -2.53
N LEU A 74 -3.21 19.13 -1.81
CA LEU A 74 -2.76 19.11 -0.43
C LEU A 74 -1.25 18.95 -0.34
N LYS A 75 -0.67 19.44 0.76
CA LYS A 75 0.76 19.33 1.06
C LYS A 75 1.00 18.86 2.49
N ASP A 76 2.23 18.45 2.76
CA ASP A 76 2.75 18.13 4.09
C ASP A 76 1.85 17.15 4.88
N LYS A 77 1.68 17.39 6.18
CA LYS A 77 0.86 16.55 7.08
C LYS A 77 -0.59 16.40 6.63
N LYS A 78 -1.16 17.41 5.94
CA LYS A 78 -2.53 17.32 5.42
C LYS A 78 -2.63 16.29 4.29
N PHE A 79 -1.64 16.28 3.41
CA PHE A 79 -1.54 15.27 2.35
C PHE A 79 -1.37 13.87 2.93
N ILE A 80 -0.44 13.69 3.87
CA ILE A 80 -0.22 12.39 4.54
C ILE A 80 -1.50 11.89 5.20
N LYS A 81 -2.19 12.76 5.95
CA LYS A 81 -3.44 12.39 6.63
C LYS A 81 -4.55 12.00 5.66
N ALA A 82 -4.64 12.69 4.53
CA ALA A 82 -5.57 12.35 3.46
C ALA A 82 -5.32 10.97 2.87
N VAL A 83 -4.06 10.66 2.56
CA VAL A 83 -3.66 9.35 2.04
C VAL A 83 -3.99 8.24 3.05
N GLN A 84 -3.69 8.45 4.33
CA GLN A 84 -4.01 7.50 5.40
C GLN A 84 -5.51 7.20 5.49
N ASN A 85 -6.34 8.25 5.47
CA ASN A 85 -7.80 8.11 5.54
C ASN A 85 -8.34 7.40 4.29
N PHE A 86 -7.84 7.78 3.10
CA PHE A 86 -8.25 7.17 1.83
C PHE A 86 -8.01 5.65 1.81
N TYR A 87 -6.82 5.18 2.22
CA TYR A 87 -6.57 3.73 2.27
C TYR A 87 -7.34 3.02 3.38
N ALA A 88 -7.62 3.69 4.49
CA ALA A 88 -8.50 3.14 5.53
C ALA A 88 -9.93 2.93 5.01
N GLU A 89 -10.45 3.89 4.24
CA GLU A 89 -11.77 3.80 3.61
C GLU A 89 -11.84 2.74 2.50
N LEU A 90 -10.73 2.50 1.79
CA LEU A 90 -10.59 1.38 0.85
C LEU A 90 -10.42 0.02 1.54
N GLY A 91 -10.31 -0.02 2.87
CA GLY A 91 -10.17 -1.26 3.64
C GLY A 91 -8.77 -1.88 3.60
N TRP A 92 -7.74 -1.14 3.20
CA TRP A 92 -6.36 -1.66 3.16
C TRP A 92 -5.77 -1.85 4.56
N GLY A 93 -6.30 -1.13 5.55
CA GLY A 93 -5.81 -1.07 6.91
C GLY A 93 -5.73 0.38 7.37
N LYS A 94 -5.42 0.58 8.66
CA LYS A 94 -5.27 1.91 9.24
C LYS A 94 -3.79 2.27 9.26
N PHE A 95 -3.42 3.22 8.40
CA PHE A 95 -2.05 3.66 8.21
C PHE A 95 -1.68 4.75 9.22
N SER A 96 -0.47 4.66 9.78
CA SER A 96 0.22 5.76 10.43
C SER A 96 1.60 5.94 9.79
N VAL A 97 2.05 7.19 9.70
CA VAL A 97 3.28 7.58 9.02
C VAL A 97 4.04 8.51 9.94
N GLU A 98 5.28 8.15 10.26
CA GLU A 98 6.17 8.88 11.15
C GLU A 98 7.51 9.10 10.44
N GLU A 99 8.12 10.27 10.66
CA GLU A 99 9.51 10.48 10.27
C GLU A 99 10.41 9.92 11.37
N ASP A 100 11.31 9.01 11.00
CA ASP A 100 12.35 8.52 11.89
C ASP A 100 13.67 9.18 11.49
N ASN A 101 14.27 9.93 12.40
CA ASN A 101 15.55 10.60 12.17
C ASN A 101 16.68 9.63 11.78
N LYS A 102 16.57 8.34 12.12
CA LYS A 102 17.55 7.30 11.76
C LYS A 102 17.20 6.57 10.46
N ASN A 103 15.92 6.38 10.20
CA ASN A 103 15.44 5.52 9.11
C ASN A 103 14.58 6.26 8.07
N GLY A 104 14.61 7.59 8.04
CA GLY A 104 13.87 8.41 7.07
C GLY A 104 12.36 8.49 7.30
N LEU A 105 11.66 7.39 7.06
CA LEU A 105 10.20 7.29 7.17
C LEU A 105 9.81 5.89 7.66
N VAL A 106 8.86 5.82 8.59
CA VAL A 106 8.27 4.58 9.10
C VAL A 106 6.77 4.60 8.86
N VAL A 107 6.25 3.53 8.27
CA VAL A 107 4.82 3.34 8.04
C VAL A 107 4.36 2.15 8.86
N ARG A 108 3.31 2.32 9.66
CA ARG A 108 2.63 1.22 10.33
C ARG A 108 1.25 1.03 9.75
N VAL A 109 0.82 -0.23 9.66
CA VAL A 109 -0.50 -0.60 9.17
C VAL A 109 -1.15 -1.56 10.15
N GLU A 110 -2.10 -1.04 10.93
CA GLU A 110 -3.02 -1.86 11.72
C GLU A 110 -4.05 -2.49 10.77
N ASN A 111 -4.46 -3.73 11.03
CA ASN A 111 -5.46 -4.44 10.21
C ASN A 111 -5.11 -4.52 8.71
N SER A 112 -3.82 -4.68 8.38
CA SER A 112 -3.36 -4.89 7.00
C SER A 112 -4.20 -5.96 6.30
N PHE A 113 -4.78 -5.62 5.15
CA PHE A 113 -5.60 -6.57 4.39
C PHE A 113 -4.80 -7.80 3.94
N ILE A 114 -3.52 -7.62 3.60
CA ILE A 114 -2.62 -8.72 3.21
C ILE A 114 -2.35 -9.62 4.40
N ALA A 115 -1.91 -9.06 5.54
CA ALA A 115 -1.58 -9.88 6.72
C ALA A 115 -2.80 -10.66 7.23
N ARG A 116 -3.97 -10.00 7.31
CA ARG A 116 -5.22 -10.65 7.73
C ARG A 116 -5.67 -11.74 6.77
N GLY A 117 -5.56 -11.49 5.47
CA GLY A 117 -5.96 -12.47 4.46
C GLY A 117 -4.97 -13.63 4.32
N TYR A 118 -3.67 -13.38 4.49
CA TYR A 118 -2.63 -14.40 4.40
C TYR A 118 -2.78 -15.43 5.53
N GLY A 119 -3.11 -14.95 6.73
CA GLY A 119 -3.17 -15.75 7.95
C GLY A 119 -1.79 -15.88 8.61
N ASN A 120 -1.67 -16.81 9.56
CA ASN A 120 -0.42 -17.02 10.30
C ASN A 120 0.74 -17.41 9.36
N SER A 121 1.91 -16.86 9.61
CA SER A 121 3.13 -17.07 8.84
C SER A 121 4.37 -16.95 9.73
N GLU A 122 5.42 -17.70 9.42
CA GLU A 122 6.73 -17.58 10.08
C GLU A 122 7.55 -16.38 9.54
N VAL A 123 7.14 -15.84 8.39
CA VAL A 123 7.84 -14.78 7.65
C VAL A 123 6.94 -13.57 7.42
N VAL A 124 7.54 -12.44 7.08
CA VAL A 124 6.79 -11.22 6.72
C VAL A 124 6.22 -11.36 5.31
N VAL A 125 4.97 -10.99 5.10
CA VAL A 125 4.21 -11.36 3.88
C VAL A 125 3.61 -10.17 3.14
N CYS A 126 3.69 -8.94 3.66
CA CYS A 126 3.06 -7.78 3.04
C CYS A 126 3.92 -7.19 1.91
N HIS A 127 4.40 -8.03 0.98
CA HIS A 127 5.33 -7.64 -0.07
C HIS A 127 4.81 -6.51 -0.97
N PHE A 128 3.53 -6.58 -1.35
CA PHE A 128 2.90 -5.53 -2.14
C PHE A 128 2.84 -4.20 -1.38
N LEU A 129 2.41 -4.20 -0.12
CA LEU A 129 2.38 -2.98 0.70
C LEU A 129 3.79 -2.44 1.00
N ARG A 130 4.78 -3.32 1.18
CA ARG A 130 6.19 -2.94 1.32
C ARG A 130 6.65 -2.14 0.12
N GLY A 131 6.44 -2.67 -1.10
CA GLY A 131 6.73 -1.96 -2.33
C GLY A 131 5.94 -0.66 -2.45
N TYR A 132 4.63 -0.71 -2.17
CA TYR A 132 3.74 0.44 -2.24
C TYR A 132 4.23 1.62 -1.38
N ASN A 133 4.64 1.32 -0.15
CA ASN A 133 5.16 2.32 0.79
C ASN A 133 6.52 2.86 0.34
N ALA A 134 7.38 2.05 -0.28
CA ALA A 134 8.62 2.52 -0.90
C ALA A 134 8.32 3.55 -1.99
N GLY A 135 7.44 3.22 -2.94
CA GLY A 135 7.07 4.14 -4.03
C GLY A 135 6.39 5.42 -3.56
N LEU A 136 5.59 5.34 -2.50
CA LEU A 136 5.03 6.53 -1.83
C LEU A 136 6.15 7.40 -1.26
N ALA A 137 7.11 6.81 -0.56
CA ALA A 137 8.21 7.53 0.05
C ALA A 137 9.14 8.16 -1.00
N GLU A 138 9.37 7.52 -2.15
CA GLU A 138 10.13 8.12 -3.26
C GLU A 138 9.51 9.42 -3.74
N VAL A 139 8.19 9.44 -3.95
CA VAL A 139 7.49 10.65 -4.39
C VAL A 139 7.55 11.75 -3.32
N LEU A 140 7.43 11.38 -2.04
CA LEU A 140 7.47 12.36 -0.95
C LEU A 140 8.88 12.92 -0.67
N LYS A 141 9.92 12.11 -0.82
CA LYS A 141 11.30 12.46 -0.46
C LYS A 141 12.15 12.88 -1.66
N GLY A 142 11.72 12.58 -2.89
CA GLY A 142 12.42 12.92 -4.13
C GLY A 142 13.73 12.15 -4.35
N ASN A 143 13.91 11.02 -3.67
CA ASN A 143 15.09 10.15 -3.78
C ASN A 143 14.64 8.72 -4.09
N GLU A 144 15.57 7.87 -4.55
CA GLU A 144 15.33 6.44 -4.62
C GLU A 144 15.26 5.86 -3.20
N ILE A 145 14.20 5.10 -2.94
CA ILE A 145 13.88 4.56 -1.61
C ILE A 145 13.59 3.07 -1.76
N ASP A 146 14.17 2.28 -0.86
CA ASP A 146 13.80 0.89 -0.62
C ASP A 146 13.01 0.77 0.69
N ALA A 147 12.30 -0.33 0.88
CA ALA A 147 11.53 -0.57 2.10
C ALA A 147 11.69 -2.01 2.60
N GLU A 148 11.79 -2.12 3.91
CA GLU A 148 11.84 -3.38 4.64
C GLU A 148 10.59 -3.51 5.53
N GLU A 149 9.95 -4.69 5.54
CA GLU A 149 8.90 -5.00 6.53
C GLU A 149 9.58 -5.64 7.74
N VAL A 150 9.59 -4.92 8.87
CA VAL A 150 10.31 -5.32 10.09
C VAL A 150 9.41 -5.97 11.14
N LYS A 151 8.09 -5.72 11.06
CA LYS A 151 7.04 -6.38 11.85
C LYS A 151 5.89 -6.76 10.94
N CYS A 152 5.21 -7.87 11.24
CA CYS A 152 4.07 -8.31 10.46
C CYS A 152 3.01 -8.96 11.35
N ALA A 153 1.75 -8.52 11.20
CA ALA A 153 0.66 -9.12 11.96
C ALA A 153 0.44 -10.60 11.64
N ALA A 154 0.81 -11.06 10.44
CA ALA A 154 0.80 -12.49 10.08
C ALA A 154 1.81 -13.31 10.91
N LYS A 155 2.87 -12.68 11.44
CA LYS A 155 3.83 -13.31 12.35
C LYS A 155 3.43 -13.24 13.83
N GLY A 156 2.30 -12.60 14.13
CA GLY A 156 1.83 -12.37 15.50
C GLY A 156 2.22 -11.03 16.11
N ASP A 157 2.80 -10.10 15.36
CA ASP A 157 2.97 -8.70 15.81
C ASP A 157 1.61 -7.97 15.87
N ASP A 158 1.49 -6.91 16.67
CA ASP A 158 0.25 -6.12 16.78
C ASP A 158 -0.14 -5.41 15.47
N TYR A 159 0.84 -5.13 14.60
CA TYR A 159 0.68 -4.41 13.35
C TYR A 159 1.82 -4.73 12.38
N CYS A 160 1.64 -4.40 11.10
CA CYS A 160 2.73 -4.41 10.13
C CYS A 160 3.53 -3.11 10.21
N GLU A 161 4.86 -3.18 10.20
CA GLU A 161 5.77 -2.02 10.24
C GLU A 161 6.74 -2.07 9.07
N PHE A 162 6.81 -0.97 8.33
CA PHE A 162 7.66 -0.79 7.17
C PHE A 162 8.63 0.35 7.41
N VAL A 163 9.91 0.11 7.12
CA VAL A 163 11.00 1.06 7.29
C VAL A 163 11.56 1.41 5.91
N MET A 164 11.51 2.69 5.55
CA MET A 164 11.90 3.17 4.22
C MET A 164 13.30 3.76 4.24
N LYS A 165 14.25 3.12 3.58
CA LYS A 165 15.66 3.54 3.56
C LYS A 165 16.01 4.14 2.21
N ARG A 166 16.82 5.20 2.20
CA ARG A 166 17.38 5.72 0.95
C ARG A 166 18.32 4.68 0.36
N VAL A 167 18.24 4.51 -0.96
CA VAL A 167 19.25 3.76 -1.73
C VAL A 167 20.39 4.74 -2.00
N ASP A 168 21.58 4.40 -1.49
CA ASP A 168 22.81 5.17 -1.75
C ASP A 168 23.48 4.73 -3.05
#